data_AF-A0A7K2JV76-F1
#
_entry.id   AF-A0A7K2JV76-F1
#
_cell.length_a   1.000
_cell.length_b   1.000
_cell.length_c   1.000
_cell.angle_alpha   90.00
_cell.angle_beta   90.00
_cell.angle_gamma   90.00
#
_symmetry.space_group_name_H-M   'P 1'
#
loop_
_entity.id
_entity.type
_entity.pdbx_description
1 polymer ?
#
loop_
_entity_poly.entity_id
_entity_poly.type
_entity_poly.pdbx_seq_one_letter_code
_entity_poly.pdbx_strand_id
1 'polypeptide(L)'
;MSTEEKSAAPRSLAEALRARDDVSLAALLRSRPDLITPVPTDLTQLATRAGTRASVVRALERLDRFTLQTAEALAVAADPATYGELLGLMAGDDGDPAVAGVLPRALALLREQALVWGGDDRLRLVRTARELLAPSPQHPSPTGLGPTVREAAAGMSPGRVQDILTTLGLPSTHDSVTALAGLGALFSDRERMAALLAELPAGSVEVLDRLVWGPPYGQVTHDPAPHLRQLLDRGLLLPTAPGTVVLPREVALHLRAGRAHRATEPVPPPVEATAVHRPQVVDATAAGQALAALATVEELLKDWHEGGPAVLRAGGLSVRDLKRTAVALDVPEPVAAFWAELAYAAGLLASDGEADERYAATPAYDEWRELPPAERWARLAEAWLTATRTPGLVGGRDAKDRTLSALGPNLDRSAAPEVRHRVLALLAGLPEGSAPAEESVLARLRWERPLRGPRRDGRDGQEDDLRTRLARWTLSEAELLGVTGRGALAAPG
;
A
#
# COMPACT_ATOMS: atom_id res chain seq x y z
N MET A 1 -9.78 2.01 51.89
CA MET A 1 -8.95 2.83 50.97
C MET A 1 -8.17 1.88 50.11
N SER A 2 -8.71 1.54 48.94
CA SER A 2 -8.05 0.64 48.00
C SER A 2 -6.97 1.43 47.27
N THR A 3 -5.71 1.05 47.49
CA THR A 3 -4.57 1.42 46.66
C THR A 3 -4.82 0.88 45.26
N GLU A 4 -5.30 1.73 44.36
CA GLU A 4 -5.10 1.55 42.93
C GLU A 4 -3.59 1.52 42.70
N GLU A 5 -3.02 0.31 42.64
CA GLU A 5 -1.72 0.09 42.04
C GLU A 5 -1.77 0.66 40.63
N LYS A 6 -1.14 1.82 40.43
CA LYS A 6 -0.77 2.30 39.09
C LYS A 6 0.05 1.20 38.44
N SER A 7 -0.60 0.34 37.67
CA SER A 7 0.05 -0.70 36.88
C SER A 7 1.21 -0.07 36.12
N ALA A 8 2.44 -0.49 36.44
CA ALA A 8 3.62 0.05 35.80
C ALA A 8 3.49 -0.11 34.27
N ALA A 9 3.78 0.96 33.53
CA ALA A 9 3.71 0.92 32.07
C ALA A 9 4.59 -0.23 31.53
N PRO A 10 4.11 -0.98 30.52
CA PRO A 10 4.81 -2.15 30.01
C PRO A 10 6.20 -1.77 29.52
N ARG A 11 7.20 -2.61 29.77
CA ARG A 11 8.61 -2.43 29.38
C ARG A 11 8.97 -3.17 28.10
N SER A 12 8.07 -4.04 27.62
CA SER A 12 8.23 -4.79 26.38
C SER A 12 6.89 -5.02 25.69
N LEU A 13 6.93 -5.39 24.41
CA LEU A 13 5.74 -5.82 23.67
C LEU A 13 5.08 -7.03 24.33
N ALA A 14 5.85 -8.00 24.84
CA ALA A 14 5.33 -9.18 25.51
C ALA A 14 4.53 -8.82 26.78
N GLU A 15 5.03 -7.88 27.60
CA GLU A 15 4.28 -7.35 28.76
C GLU A 15 3.02 -6.60 28.32
N ALA A 16 3.11 -5.81 27.26
CA ALA A 16 1.95 -5.11 26.72
C ALA A 16 0.86 -6.07 26.20
N LEU A 17 1.24 -7.21 25.62
CA LEU A 17 0.31 -8.25 25.19
C LEU A 17 -0.30 -9.00 26.38
N ARG A 18 0.47 -9.27 27.45
CA ARG A 18 -0.03 -9.91 28.68
C ARG A 18 -1.10 -9.09 29.41
N ALA A 19 -1.06 -7.77 29.25
CA ALA A 19 -2.04 -6.87 29.84
C ALA A 19 -3.33 -6.72 29.00
N ARG A 20 -3.42 -7.33 27.81
CA ARG A 20 -4.62 -7.26 26.95
C ARG A 20 -5.68 -8.26 27.38
N ASP A 21 -6.94 -7.89 27.17
CA ASP A 21 -8.05 -8.82 27.30
C ASP A 21 -8.16 -9.78 26.10
N ASP A 22 -8.95 -10.83 26.27
CA ASP A 22 -9.15 -11.87 25.26
C ASP A 22 -9.74 -11.32 23.95
N VAL A 23 -10.60 -10.30 24.04
CA VAL A 23 -11.22 -9.65 22.87
C VAL A 23 -10.16 -8.97 22.02
N SER A 24 -9.24 -8.23 22.66
CA SER A 24 -8.12 -7.54 21.99
C SER A 24 -7.11 -8.53 21.42
N LEU A 25 -6.84 -9.64 22.10
CA LEU A 25 -5.97 -10.70 21.58
C LEU A 25 -6.61 -11.41 20.38
N ALA A 26 -7.91 -11.69 20.42
CA ALA A 26 -8.63 -12.25 19.28
C ALA A 26 -8.65 -11.28 18.08
N ALA A 27 -8.77 -9.98 18.31
CA ALA A 27 -8.67 -8.95 17.26
C ALA A 27 -7.27 -8.92 16.62
N LEU A 28 -6.20 -9.02 17.43
CA LEU A 28 -4.82 -9.16 16.93
C LEU A 28 -4.66 -10.40 16.02
N LEU A 29 -5.15 -11.56 16.43
CA LEU A 29 -5.02 -12.79 15.64
C LEU A 29 -5.84 -12.75 14.35
N ARG A 30 -7.02 -12.10 14.36
CA ARG A 30 -7.83 -11.86 13.15
C ARG A 30 -7.15 -10.90 12.18
N SER A 31 -6.55 -9.82 12.68
CA SER A 31 -5.85 -8.83 11.86
C SER A 31 -4.51 -9.34 11.34
N ARG A 32 -3.83 -10.22 12.10
CA ARG A 32 -2.55 -10.86 11.74
C ARG A 32 -2.64 -12.40 11.81
N PRO A 33 -3.30 -13.05 10.83
CA PRO A 33 -3.42 -14.50 10.77
C PRO A 33 -2.08 -15.23 10.70
N ASP A 34 -1.03 -14.58 10.21
CA ASP A 34 0.32 -15.14 10.16
C ASP A 34 0.92 -15.42 11.54
N LEU A 35 0.35 -14.87 12.62
CA LEU A 35 0.79 -15.13 13.99
C LEU A 35 0.35 -16.49 14.53
N ILE A 36 -0.68 -17.11 13.92
CA ILE A 36 -1.30 -18.34 14.41
C ILE A 36 -0.74 -19.62 13.77
N THR A 37 0.15 -19.51 12.79
CA THR A 37 0.71 -20.66 12.06
C THR A 37 2.23 -20.73 12.20
N PRO A 38 2.78 -21.68 12.98
CA PRO A 38 2.10 -22.62 13.89
C PRO A 38 1.46 -21.89 15.09
N VAL A 39 0.61 -22.54 15.89
CA VAL A 39 -0.02 -21.89 17.06
C VAL A 39 1.06 -21.52 18.09
N PRO A 40 1.08 -20.28 18.62
CA PRO A 40 2.06 -19.88 19.62
C PRO A 40 1.78 -20.54 20.98
N THR A 41 2.84 -20.95 21.69
CA THR A 41 2.74 -21.61 23.01
C THR A 41 2.47 -20.63 24.15
N ASP A 42 2.87 -19.36 23.99
CA ASP A 42 2.69 -18.30 24.96
C ASP A 42 2.75 -16.89 24.32
N LEU A 43 2.43 -15.86 25.10
CA LEU A 43 2.41 -14.47 24.63
C LEU A 43 3.81 -13.89 24.33
N THR A 44 4.88 -14.49 24.87
CA THR A 44 6.27 -14.10 24.56
C THR A 44 6.65 -14.57 23.17
N GLN A 45 6.27 -15.80 22.81
CA GLN A 45 6.44 -16.31 21.45
C GLN A 45 5.58 -15.54 20.44
N LEU A 46 4.34 -15.20 20.81
CA LEU A 46 3.47 -14.33 20.00
C LEU A 46 4.14 -12.97 19.74
N ALA A 47 4.66 -12.31 20.78
CA ALA A 47 5.36 -11.02 20.65
C ALA A 47 6.60 -11.13 19.75
N THR A 48 7.41 -12.17 19.93
CA THR A 48 8.60 -12.42 19.09
C THR A 48 8.21 -12.58 17.62
N ARG A 49 7.17 -13.37 17.32
CA ARG A 49 6.67 -13.55 15.95
C ARG A 49 6.12 -12.27 15.35
N ALA A 50 5.34 -11.52 16.13
CA ALA A 50 4.79 -10.22 15.73
C ALA A 50 5.88 -9.19 15.40
N GLY A 51 7.05 -9.31 16.01
CA GLY A 51 8.23 -8.49 15.71
C GLY A 51 9.07 -8.96 14.52
N THR A 52 8.82 -10.14 13.93
CA THR A 52 9.62 -10.62 12.79
C THR A 52 9.41 -9.76 11.55
N ARG A 53 10.46 -9.62 10.72
CA ARG A 53 10.41 -8.80 9.49
C ARG A 53 9.28 -9.22 8.55
N ALA A 54 9.11 -10.52 8.29
CA ALA A 54 8.06 -11.01 7.40
C ALA A 54 6.65 -10.66 7.91
N SER A 55 6.43 -10.80 9.22
CA SER A 55 5.14 -10.51 9.86
C SER A 55 4.86 -9.00 9.88
N VAL A 56 5.85 -8.17 10.21
CA VAL A 56 5.73 -6.70 10.17
C VAL A 56 5.49 -6.19 8.75
N VAL A 57 6.16 -6.76 7.74
CA VAL A 57 5.91 -6.40 6.33
C VAL A 57 4.45 -6.70 5.97
N ARG A 58 3.93 -7.89 6.28
CA ARG A 58 2.51 -8.19 6.02
C ARG A 58 1.55 -7.25 6.76
N ALA A 59 1.88 -6.89 8.00
CA ALA A 59 1.06 -5.98 8.80
C ALA A 59 0.99 -4.58 8.17
N LEU A 60 2.14 -3.94 7.84
CA LEU A 60 2.06 -2.58 7.26
C LEU A 60 1.53 -2.55 5.81
N GLU A 61 1.53 -3.68 5.08
CA GLU A 61 0.87 -3.78 3.76
C GLU A 61 -0.67 -3.77 3.85
N ARG A 62 -1.22 -4.03 5.04
CA ARG A 62 -2.66 -4.06 5.33
C ARG A 62 -3.16 -2.77 5.99
N LEU A 63 -2.27 -1.83 6.30
CA LEU A 63 -2.68 -0.54 6.84
C LEU A 63 -3.28 0.32 5.73
N ASP A 64 -4.28 1.13 6.06
CA ASP A 64 -4.68 2.23 5.19
C ASP A 64 -3.60 3.32 5.15
N ARG A 65 -3.74 4.25 4.21
CA ARG A 65 -2.79 5.33 3.96
C ARG A 65 -2.54 6.16 5.22
N PHE A 66 -3.58 6.56 5.93
CA PHE A 66 -3.41 7.42 7.10
C PHE A 66 -2.72 6.70 8.26
N THR A 67 -3.07 5.43 8.48
CA THR A 67 -2.46 4.60 9.53
C THR A 67 -1.00 4.29 9.20
N LEU A 68 -0.69 4.06 7.91
CA LEU A 68 0.69 3.94 7.44
C LEU A 68 1.46 5.26 7.64
N GLN A 69 0.89 6.41 7.25
CA GLN A 69 1.49 7.73 7.48
C GLN A 69 1.78 7.98 8.96
N THR A 70 0.88 7.54 9.84
CA THR A 70 1.04 7.61 11.30
C THR A 70 2.24 6.76 11.76
N ALA A 71 2.39 5.54 11.25
CA ALA A 71 3.53 4.68 11.56
C ALA A 71 4.86 5.27 11.02
N GLU A 72 4.84 5.87 9.83
CA GLU A 72 5.99 6.56 9.21
C GLU A 72 6.39 7.79 10.02
N ALA A 73 5.43 8.60 10.49
CA ALA A 73 5.68 9.73 11.38
C ALA A 73 6.29 9.26 12.72
N LEU A 74 5.75 8.20 13.31
CA LEU A 74 6.31 7.63 14.53
C LEU A 74 7.73 7.05 14.33
N ALA A 75 8.03 6.55 13.13
CA ALA A 75 9.37 6.05 12.78
C ALA A 75 10.43 7.17 12.71
N VAL A 76 10.02 8.40 12.41
CA VAL A 76 10.92 9.58 12.39
C VAL A 76 10.89 10.41 13.69
N ALA A 77 9.92 10.18 14.57
CA ALA A 77 9.84 10.74 15.91
C ALA A 77 10.92 10.20 16.86
N ALA A 78 11.04 10.80 18.05
CA ALA A 78 11.84 10.27 19.15
C ALA A 78 11.41 8.83 19.55
N ASP A 79 12.28 8.12 20.26
CA ASP A 79 11.96 6.78 20.79
C ASP A 79 12.30 6.69 22.29
N PRO A 80 11.28 6.67 23.18
CA PRO A 80 9.85 6.73 22.89
C PRO A 80 9.38 8.14 22.48
N ALA A 81 8.28 8.22 21.73
CA ALA A 81 7.62 9.49 21.38
C ALA A 81 6.41 9.73 22.29
N THR A 82 6.01 10.99 22.44
CA THR A 82 4.71 11.33 23.06
C THR A 82 3.60 11.38 22.00
N TYR A 83 2.34 11.26 22.42
CA TYR A 83 1.19 11.50 21.55
C TYR A 83 1.20 12.94 20.98
N GLY A 84 1.59 13.93 21.80
CA GLY A 84 1.68 15.32 21.37
C GLY A 84 2.71 15.53 20.25
N GLU A 85 3.87 14.88 20.36
CA GLU A 85 4.89 14.89 19.30
C GLU A 85 4.38 14.24 18.01
N LEU A 86 3.75 13.06 18.11
CA LEU A 86 3.15 12.38 16.96
C LEU A 86 2.06 13.24 16.30
N LEU A 87 1.20 13.88 17.11
CA LEU A 87 0.17 14.78 16.62
C LEU A 87 0.78 15.98 15.90
N GLY A 88 1.83 16.61 16.44
CA GLY A 88 2.55 17.69 15.77
C GLY A 88 3.15 17.26 14.43
N LEU A 89 3.73 16.07 14.36
CA LEU A 89 4.27 15.51 13.11
C LEU A 89 3.20 15.25 12.04
N MET A 90 1.98 14.91 12.46
CA MET A 90 0.87 14.61 11.54
C MET A 90 0.09 15.87 11.16
N ALA A 91 -0.23 16.73 12.13
CA ALA A 91 -1.13 17.87 11.98
C ALA A 91 -0.42 19.18 11.64
N GLY A 92 0.91 19.24 11.86
CA GLY A 92 1.71 20.47 11.76
C GLY A 92 1.41 21.45 12.89
N ASP A 93 2.11 22.58 12.87
CA ASP A 93 1.97 23.65 13.87
C ASP A 93 0.56 24.27 13.88
N ASP A 94 -0.12 24.28 12.73
CA ASP A 94 -1.50 24.79 12.60
C ASP A 94 -2.54 23.87 13.24
N GLY A 95 -2.19 22.61 13.56
CA GLY A 95 -3.07 21.66 14.23
C GLY A 95 -4.32 21.29 13.42
N ASP A 96 -4.15 20.65 12.25
CA ASP A 96 -5.25 20.18 11.41
C ASP A 96 -6.30 19.36 12.22
N PRO A 97 -7.55 19.86 12.35
CA PRO A 97 -8.58 19.22 13.16
C PRO A 97 -9.06 17.89 12.59
N ALA A 98 -9.01 17.69 11.27
CA ALA A 98 -9.35 16.40 10.66
C ALA A 98 -8.32 15.33 11.02
N VAL A 99 -7.03 15.70 11.02
CA VAL A 99 -5.95 14.82 11.50
C VAL A 99 -6.12 14.53 13.00
N ALA A 100 -6.32 15.57 13.81
CA ALA A 100 -6.49 15.41 15.26
C ALA A 100 -7.68 14.50 15.62
N GLY A 101 -8.79 14.61 14.88
CA GLY A 101 -9.98 13.78 15.09
C GLY A 101 -9.80 12.30 14.75
N VAL A 102 -8.97 11.98 13.74
CA VAL A 102 -8.80 10.59 13.26
C VAL A 102 -7.56 9.90 13.84
N LEU A 103 -6.53 10.65 14.25
CA LEU A 103 -5.27 10.09 14.77
C LEU A 103 -5.45 9.08 15.93
N PRO A 104 -6.34 9.28 16.92
CA PRO A 104 -6.57 8.28 17.97
C PRO A 104 -6.96 6.90 17.43
N ARG A 105 -7.79 6.86 16.36
CA ARG A 105 -8.21 5.62 15.72
C ARG A 105 -7.05 4.94 14.99
N ALA A 106 -6.25 5.70 14.24
CA ALA A 106 -5.07 5.17 13.57
C ALA A 106 -4.07 4.57 14.58
N LEU A 107 -3.82 5.27 15.69
CA LEU A 107 -2.96 4.78 16.76
C LEU A 107 -3.53 3.53 17.45
N ALA A 108 -4.84 3.48 17.66
CA ALA A 108 -5.52 2.30 18.20
C ALA A 108 -5.35 1.08 17.28
N LEU A 109 -5.46 1.26 15.95
CA LEU A 109 -5.21 0.18 14.97
C LEU A 109 -3.76 -0.30 15.00
N LEU A 110 -2.78 0.60 15.09
CA LEU A 110 -1.37 0.23 15.23
C LEU A 110 -1.11 -0.55 16.53
N ARG A 111 -1.78 -0.18 17.63
CA ARG A 111 -1.75 -0.92 18.88
C ARG A 111 -2.41 -2.29 18.70
N GLU A 112 -3.62 -2.36 18.15
CA GLU A 112 -4.35 -3.62 17.91
C GLU A 112 -3.47 -4.62 17.17
N GLN A 113 -2.81 -4.20 16.08
CA GLN A 113 -1.91 -5.02 15.27
C GLN A 113 -0.52 -5.29 15.89
N ALA A 114 -0.29 -4.88 17.14
CA ALA A 114 0.97 -5.06 17.86
C ALA A 114 2.19 -4.41 17.13
N LEU A 115 1.94 -3.33 16.39
CA LEU A 115 2.99 -2.51 15.76
C LEU A 115 3.44 -1.39 16.69
N VAL A 116 2.57 -0.91 17.57
CA VAL A 116 2.87 0.09 18.60
C VAL A 116 2.49 -0.44 19.98
N TRP A 117 3.29 -0.10 20.98
CA TRP A 117 3.02 -0.39 22.40
C TRP A 117 3.46 0.79 23.28
N GLY A 118 3.06 0.74 24.56
CA GLY A 118 3.27 1.84 25.51
C GLY A 118 2.08 2.81 25.59
N GLY A 119 2.08 3.61 26.66
CA GLY A 119 1.09 4.67 26.90
C GLY A 119 1.28 5.88 26.01
N ASP A 120 0.35 6.82 26.04
CA ASP A 120 0.38 8.04 25.20
C ASP A 120 1.55 8.97 25.54
N ASP A 121 2.17 8.83 26.71
CA ASP A 121 3.40 9.50 27.11
C ASP A 121 4.65 8.87 26.48
N ARG A 122 4.58 7.59 26.10
CA ARG A 122 5.73 6.79 25.65
C ARG A 122 5.34 5.77 24.59
N LEU A 123 4.93 6.27 23.44
CA LEU A 123 4.64 5.48 22.24
C LEU A 123 5.92 4.85 21.69
N ARG A 124 5.88 3.54 21.47
CA ARG A 124 7.00 2.76 20.93
C ARG A 124 6.55 1.97 19.72
N LEU A 125 7.06 2.36 18.56
CA LEU A 125 6.98 1.54 17.35
C LEU A 125 7.88 0.31 17.53
N VAL A 126 7.42 -0.87 17.11
CA VAL A 126 8.25 -2.08 17.15
C VAL A 126 9.52 -1.85 16.31
N ARG A 127 10.66 -2.28 16.84
CA ARG A 127 12.00 -2.01 16.26
C ARG A 127 12.06 -2.31 14.77
N THR A 128 11.56 -3.46 14.35
CA THR A 128 11.56 -3.88 12.94
C THR A 128 10.68 -3.00 12.05
N ALA A 129 9.56 -2.47 12.56
CA ALA A 129 8.76 -1.48 11.81
C ALA A 129 9.53 -0.16 11.70
N ARG A 130 10.18 0.29 12.77
CA ARG A 130 11.04 1.49 12.72
C ARG A 130 12.16 1.33 11.70
N GLU A 131 12.88 0.21 11.71
CA GLU A 131 13.94 -0.10 10.74
C GLU A 131 13.46 -0.16 9.28
N LEU A 132 12.19 -0.54 9.06
CA LEU A 132 11.58 -0.60 7.73
C LEU A 132 11.10 0.76 7.21
N LEU A 133 10.70 1.66 8.10
CA LEU A 133 10.03 2.93 7.74
C LEU A 133 10.93 4.17 7.93
N ALA A 134 11.89 4.10 8.84
CA ALA A 134 12.82 5.20 9.09
C ALA A 134 13.72 5.44 7.87
N PRO A 135 14.05 6.70 7.56
CA PRO A 135 14.95 7.03 6.47
C PRO A 135 16.31 6.38 6.65
N SER A 136 16.86 5.83 5.57
CA SER A 136 18.26 5.45 5.47
C SER A 136 18.87 5.95 4.16
N PRO A 137 20.21 6.07 4.04
CA PRO A 137 20.84 6.45 2.77
C PRO A 137 20.49 5.51 1.61
N GLN A 138 20.21 4.24 1.90
CA GLN A 138 19.83 3.22 0.92
C GLN A 138 18.30 3.17 0.69
N HIS A 139 17.51 3.70 1.61
CA HIS A 139 16.05 3.68 1.57
C HIS A 139 15.51 5.08 1.89
N PRO A 140 15.31 5.94 0.88
CA PRO A 140 14.72 7.26 1.10
C PRO A 140 13.34 7.08 1.76
N SER A 141 13.10 7.82 2.85
CA SER A 141 11.84 7.70 3.59
C SER A 141 10.65 8.12 2.72
N PRO A 142 9.47 7.48 2.87
CA PRO A 142 8.22 7.95 2.27
C PRO A 142 7.87 9.41 2.64
N THR A 143 8.38 9.90 3.78
CA THR A 143 8.23 11.29 4.24
C THR A 143 9.17 12.28 3.52
N GLY A 144 10.19 11.80 2.80
CA GLY A 144 11.28 12.61 2.26
C GLY A 144 12.22 13.21 3.32
N LEU A 145 12.06 12.89 4.60
CA LEU A 145 12.94 13.39 5.66
C LEU A 145 14.30 12.70 5.63
N GLY A 146 15.33 13.47 5.99
CA GLY A 146 16.70 12.99 6.16
C GLY A 146 16.99 12.36 7.52
N PRO A 147 18.27 12.01 7.76
CA PRO A 147 18.79 11.70 9.09
C PRO A 147 18.65 12.89 10.04
N THR A 148 18.60 12.62 11.33
CA THR A 148 18.75 13.64 12.38
C THR A 148 20.11 14.33 12.29
N VAL A 149 20.27 15.53 12.86
CA VAL A 149 21.59 16.20 12.97
C VAL A 149 22.64 15.25 13.54
N ARG A 150 22.29 14.51 14.59
CA ARG A 150 23.19 13.56 15.25
C ARG A 150 23.65 12.44 14.32
N GLU A 151 22.74 11.90 13.51
CA GLU A 151 23.05 10.86 12.53
C GLU A 151 23.84 11.41 11.34
N ALA A 152 23.48 12.60 10.85
CA ALA A 152 24.15 13.27 9.74
C ALA A 152 25.58 13.71 10.08
N ALA A 153 25.83 14.08 11.35
CA ALA A 153 27.15 14.44 11.84
C ALA A 153 27.99 13.22 12.26
N ALA A 154 27.50 12.00 12.10
CA ALA A 154 28.27 10.79 12.39
C ALA A 154 29.54 10.75 11.52
N GLY A 155 30.71 10.76 12.15
CA GLY A 155 32.00 10.79 11.47
C GLY A 155 32.53 12.20 11.14
N MET A 156 31.80 13.26 11.50
CA MET A 156 32.30 14.64 11.41
C MET A 156 33.41 14.87 12.46
N SER A 157 34.43 15.67 12.11
CA SER A 157 35.49 16.01 13.06
C SER A 157 34.94 16.87 14.21
N PRO A 158 35.39 16.66 15.46
CA PRO A 158 34.95 17.49 16.59
C PRO A 158 35.21 18.98 16.36
N GLY A 159 36.32 19.33 15.71
CA GLY A 159 36.65 20.72 15.36
C GLY A 159 35.59 21.36 14.45
N ARG A 160 35.12 20.65 13.42
CA ARG A 160 34.07 21.19 12.55
C ARG A 160 32.75 21.40 13.29
N VAL A 161 32.40 20.52 14.22
CA VAL A 161 31.21 20.71 15.07
C VAL A 161 31.37 21.95 15.96
N GLN A 162 32.57 22.20 16.51
CA GLN A 162 32.84 23.42 17.29
C GLN A 162 32.76 24.69 16.43
N ASP A 163 33.23 24.64 15.17
CA ASP A 163 33.11 25.78 14.26
C ASP A 163 31.64 26.15 14.02
N ILE A 164 30.77 25.15 13.85
CA ILE A 164 29.32 25.36 13.69
C ILE A 164 28.73 25.95 14.97
N LEU A 165 29.04 25.39 16.14
CA LEU A 165 28.56 25.93 17.43
C LEU A 165 28.96 27.39 17.61
N THR A 166 30.22 27.71 17.32
CA THR A 166 30.78 29.07 17.43
C THR A 166 30.07 30.02 16.47
N THR A 167 29.84 29.58 15.23
CA THR A 167 29.10 30.35 14.21
C THR A 167 27.66 30.64 14.64
N LEU A 168 27.02 29.71 15.36
CA LEU A 168 25.66 29.86 15.89
C LEU A 168 25.60 30.55 17.26
N GLY A 169 26.74 30.96 17.84
CA GLY A 169 26.80 31.56 19.17
C GLY A 169 26.39 30.60 20.30
N LEU A 170 26.50 29.28 20.09
CA LEU A 170 26.25 28.27 21.09
C LEU A 170 27.48 28.02 21.98
N PRO A 171 27.31 27.59 23.24
CA PRO A 171 28.43 27.26 24.12
C PRO A 171 29.32 26.17 23.51
N SER A 172 30.64 26.38 23.51
CA SER A 172 31.60 25.37 23.10
C SER A 172 31.69 24.25 24.14
N THR A 173 31.92 23.02 23.68
CA THR A 173 32.06 21.85 24.56
C THR A 173 32.95 20.81 23.92
N HIS A 174 33.80 20.16 24.71
CA HIS A 174 34.65 19.07 24.21
C HIS A 174 33.90 17.75 24.02
N ASP A 175 32.68 17.63 24.54
CA ASP A 175 31.83 16.45 24.35
C ASP A 175 30.96 16.59 23.09
N SER A 176 31.23 15.74 22.09
CA SER A 176 30.47 15.68 20.85
C SER A 176 28.98 15.40 21.03
N VAL A 177 28.59 14.63 22.06
CA VAL A 177 27.18 14.29 22.30
C VAL A 177 26.42 15.53 22.76
N THR A 178 26.97 16.24 23.74
CA THR A 178 26.43 17.53 24.22
C THR A 178 26.39 18.58 23.10
N ALA A 179 27.45 18.66 22.28
CA ALA A 179 27.50 19.58 21.14
C ALA A 179 26.34 19.35 20.15
N LEU A 180 26.16 18.10 19.71
CA LEU A 180 25.11 17.74 18.75
C LEU A 180 23.71 17.87 19.36
N ALA A 181 23.55 17.61 20.66
CA ALA A 181 22.30 17.85 21.37
C ALA A 181 21.94 19.35 21.39
N GLY A 182 22.94 20.24 21.58
CA GLY A 182 22.75 21.69 21.51
C GLY A 182 22.30 22.17 20.12
N LEU A 183 22.89 21.62 19.05
CA LEU A 183 22.46 21.89 17.67
C LEU A 183 21.03 21.41 17.41
N GLY A 184 20.73 20.16 17.79
CA GLY A 184 19.38 19.60 17.66
C GLY A 184 18.33 20.42 18.41
N ALA A 185 18.65 20.88 19.62
CA ALA A 185 17.78 21.75 20.41
C ALA A 185 17.56 23.11 19.75
N LEU A 186 18.59 23.74 19.18
CA LEU A 186 18.45 25.00 18.45
C LEU A 186 17.57 24.85 17.22
N PHE A 187 17.77 23.79 16.41
CA PHE A 187 16.96 23.59 15.19
C PHE A 187 15.52 23.17 15.48
N SER A 188 15.26 22.59 16.65
CA SER A 188 13.90 22.24 17.10
C SER A 188 13.17 23.42 17.74
N ASP A 189 13.88 24.47 18.16
CA ASP A 189 13.30 25.68 18.76
C ASP A 189 12.74 26.60 17.66
N ARG A 190 11.44 26.90 17.73
CA ARG A 190 10.73 27.66 16.69
C ARG A 190 11.24 29.09 16.55
N GLU A 191 11.46 29.79 17.65
CA GLU A 191 11.83 31.20 17.63
C GLU A 191 13.29 31.36 17.19
N ARG A 192 14.19 30.54 17.76
CA ARG A 192 15.62 30.59 17.46
C ARG A 192 15.91 30.17 16.02
N MET A 193 15.21 29.15 15.53
CA MET A 193 15.37 28.69 14.16
C MET A 193 14.80 29.71 13.15
N ALA A 194 13.66 30.34 13.45
CA ALA A 194 13.12 31.41 12.60
C ALA A 194 14.09 32.61 12.51
N ALA A 195 14.70 33.01 13.63
CA ALA A 195 15.72 34.06 13.64
C ALA A 195 16.95 33.68 12.80
N LEU A 196 17.42 32.42 12.89
CA LEU A 196 18.54 31.92 12.09
C LEU A 196 18.23 31.94 10.58
N LEU A 197 17.02 31.54 10.20
CA LEU A 197 16.57 31.52 8.81
C LEU A 197 16.38 32.93 8.23
N ALA A 198 15.95 33.90 9.05
CA ALA A 198 15.76 35.29 8.62
C ALA A 198 17.09 35.98 8.20
N GLU A 199 18.23 35.49 8.68
CA GLU A 199 19.56 35.97 8.31
C GLU A 199 20.16 35.29 7.07
N LEU A 200 19.40 34.45 6.37
CA LEU A 200 19.88 33.76 5.17
C LEU A 200 19.66 34.58 3.88
N PRO A 201 20.63 34.57 2.95
CA PRO A 201 20.41 35.07 1.60
C PRO A 201 19.32 34.30 0.87
N ALA A 202 18.64 34.94 -0.08
CA ALA A 202 17.61 34.32 -0.90
C ALA A 202 18.07 33.01 -1.57
N GLY A 203 19.28 33.00 -2.14
CA GLY A 203 19.84 31.79 -2.77
C GLY A 203 20.06 30.61 -1.81
N SER A 204 20.24 30.86 -0.51
CA SER A 204 20.32 29.80 0.50
C SER A 204 18.94 29.20 0.79
N VAL A 205 17.90 30.05 0.86
CA VAL A 205 16.51 29.62 1.05
C VAL A 205 16.04 28.77 -0.14
N GLU A 206 16.35 29.19 -1.37
CA GLU A 206 16.03 28.42 -2.59
C GLU A 206 16.68 27.03 -2.63
N VAL A 207 17.86 26.85 -2.03
CA VAL A 207 18.48 25.53 -1.88
C VAL A 207 17.68 24.68 -0.90
N LEU A 208 17.30 25.24 0.24
CA LEU A 208 16.51 24.54 1.25
C LEU A 208 15.15 24.12 0.70
N ASP A 209 14.41 25.02 0.05
CA ASP A 209 13.08 24.74 -0.52
C ASP A 209 13.07 23.54 -1.49
N ARG A 210 14.15 23.37 -2.27
CA ARG A 210 14.31 22.23 -3.17
C ARG A 210 14.51 20.91 -2.43
N LEU A 211 15.19 20.93 -1.28
CA LEU A 211 15.49 19.76 -0.47
C LEU A 211 14.38 19.43 0.53
N VAL A 212 13.53 20.40 0.89
CA VAL A 212 12.52 20.25 1.94
C VAL A 212 11.60 19.07 1.68
N TRP A 213 11.02 18.92 0.48
CA TRP A 213 10.13 17.79 0.14
C TRP A 213 10.72 16.82 -0.88
N GLY A 214 11.87 17.17 -1.47
CA GLY A 214 12.61 16.30 -2.37
C GLY A 214 13.47 15.28 -1.61
N PRO A 215 14.39 14.60 -2.30
CA PRO A 215 15.45 13.87 -1.62
C PRO A 215 16.18 14.83 -0.66
N PRO A 216 16.43 14.44 0.60
CA PRO A 216 17.09 15.32 1.56
C PRO A 216 18.59 15.49 1.24
N TYR A 217 19.08 14.89 0.16
CA TYR A 217 20.48 14.90 -0.24
C TYR A 217 20.70 15.79 -1.45
N GLY A 218 21.80 16.55 -1.42
CA GLY A 218 22.27 17.38 -2.53
C GLY A 218 23.73 17.09 -2.86
N GLN A 219 24.15 17.51 -4.06
CA GLN A 219 25.56 17.49 -4.46
C GLN A 219 26.18 18.87 -4.24
N VAL A 220 27.43 18.90 -3.79
CA VAL A 220 28.21 20.11 -3.53
C VAL A 220 29.60 19.98 -4.16
N THR A 221 30.10 21.08 -4.72
CA THR A 221 31.47 21.19 -5.21
C THR A 221 32.47 21.33 -4.07
N HIS A 222 33.74 21.08 -4.34
CA HIS A 222 34.81 21.26 -3.34
C HIS A 222 34.96 22.72 -2.88
N ASP A 223 34.65 23.68 -3.76
CA ASP A 223 34.52 25.11 -3.46
C ASP A 223 33.04 25.51 -3.64
N PRO A 224 32.24 25.48 -2.57
CA PRO A 224 30.82 25.81 -2.65
C PRO A 224 30.61 27.31 -2.86
N ALA A 225 29.57 27.66 -3.61
CA ALA A 225 29.13 29.05 -3.72
C ALA A 225 28.83 29.66 -2.34
N PRO A 226 28.95 30.99 -2.15
CA PRO A 226 28.79 31.65 -0.84
C PRO A 226 27.49 31.29 -0.11
N HIS A 227 26.37 31.26 -0.83
CA HIS A 227 25.06 30.92 -0.27
C HIS A 227 24.99 29.46 0.26
N LEU A 228 25.77 28.54 -0.32
CA LEU A 228 25.85 27.16 0.14
C LEU A 228 26.84 26.99 1.31
N ARG A 229 27.96 27.73 1.28
CA ARG A 229 28.90 27.80 2.42
C ARG A 229 28.21 28.25 3.70
N GLN A 230 27.35 29.27 3.62
CA GLN A 230 26.62 29.77 4.79
C GLN A 230 25.67 28.72 5.40
N LEU A 231 25.04 27.88 4.57
CA LEU A 231 24.22 26.76 5.05
C LEU A 231 25.08 25.70 5.77
N LEU A 232 26.28 25.42 5.24
CA LEU A 232 27.23 24.47 5.84
C LEU A 232 27.83 24.99 7.15
N ASP A 233 28.16 26.29 7.23
CA ASP A 233 28.77 26.92 8.41
C ASP A 233 27.78 27.06 9.56
N ARG A 234 26.49 27.24 9.24
CA ARG A 234 25.39 27.23 10.23
C ARG A 234 24.83 25.84 10.53
N GLY A 235 25.39 24.79 9.93
CA GLY A 235 24.93 23.40 10.13
C GLY A 235 23.52 23.10 9.61
N LEU A 236 22.96 23.99 8.78
CA LEU A 236 21.65 23.82 8.13
C LEU A 236 21.69 22.78 7.00
N LEU A 237 22.88 22.57 6.44
CA LEU A 237 23.24 21.39 5.65
C LEU A 237 24.48 20.76 6.27
N LEU A 238 24.55 19.43 6.27
CA LEU A 238 25.69 18.70 6.81
C LEU A 238 26.32 17.80 5.73
N PRO A 239 27.66 17.76 5.61
CA PRO A 239 28.34 16.86 4.69
C PRO A 239 28.23 15.40 5.19
N THR A 240 27.84 14.48 4.32
CA THR A 240 27.72 13.04 4.64
C THR A 240 28.74 12.17 3.91
N ALA A 241 29.21 12.63 2.74
CA ALA A 241 30.23 11.98 1.94
C ALA A 241 30.94 13.05 1.09
N PRO A 242 32.12 12.76 0.49
CA PRO A 242 32.76 13.69 -0.43
C PRO A 242 31.80 14.16 -1.52
N GLY A 243 31.59 15.48 -1.60
CA GLY A 243 30.68 16.10 -2.56
C GLY A 243 29.18 15.90 -2.31
N THR A 244 28.78 15.31 -1.18
CA THR A 244 27.36 15.09 -0.84
C THR A 244 27.00 15.74 0.50
N VAL A 245 25.89 16.46 0.49
CA VAL A 245 25.32 17.11 1.68
C VAL A 245 23.92 16.59 1.94
N VAL A 246 23.47 16.71 3.18
CA VAL A 246 22.13 16.34 3.61
C VAL A 246 21.47 17.48 4.38
N LEU A 247 20.16 17.63 4.19
CA LEU A 247 19.28 18.45 5.02
C LEU A 247 18.91 17.67 6.28
N PRO A 248 19.35 18.09 7.48
CA PRO A 248 19.01 17.41 8.73
C PRO A 248 17.51 17.46 9.00
N ARG A 249 16.99 16.39 9.62
CA ARG A 249 15.55 16.22 9.89
C ARG A 249 14.94 17.38 10.66
N GLU A 250 15.61 17.87 11.69
CA GLU A 250 15.15 18.96 12.55
C GLU A 250 14.94 20.24 11.75
N VAL A 251 15.89 20.56 10.86
CA VAL A 251 15.80 21.69 9.92
C VAL A 251 14.65 21.49 8.95
N ALA A 252 14.53 20.30 8.35
CA ALA A 252 13.43 20.00 7.43
C ALA A 252 12.07 20.10 8.12
N LEU A 253 11.90 19.55 9.32
CA LEU A 253 10.65 19.64 10.08
C LEU A 253 10.30 21.08 10.44
N HIS A 254 11.29 21.93 10.76
CA HIS A 254 11.04 23.35 10.96
C HIS A 254 10.45 24.00 9.69
N LEU A 255 11.11 23.81 8.55
CA LEU A 255 10.68 24.34 7.25
C LEU A 255 9.34 23.78 6.77
N ARG A 256 8.94 22.60 7.27
CA ARG A 256 7.65 21.95 6.99
C ARG A 256 6.56 22.31 8.02
N ALA A 257 6.78 23.31 8.87
CA ALA A 257 5.85 23.67 9.95
C ALA A 257 5.48 22.46 10.83
N GLY A 258 6.48 21.65 11.18
CA GLY A 258 6.34 20.44 11.99
C GLY A 258 5.89 19.19 11.24
N ARG A 259 5.45 19.29 9.98
CA ARG A 259 4.83 18.14 9.27
C ARG A 259 5.85 17.12 8.78
N ALA A 260 5.62 15.85 9.09
CA ALA A 260 6.36 14.73 8.53
C ALA A 260 5.97 14.48 7.06
N HIS A 261 4.68 14.60 6.73
CA HIS A 261 4.15 14.35 5.40
C HIS A 261 3.73 15.63 4.70
N ARG A 262 3.92 15.69 3.37
CA ARG A 262 3.51 16.85 2.56
C ARG A 262 2.00 17.02 2.54
N ALA A 263 1.31 15.90 2.42
CA ALA A 263 -0.13 15.80 2.49
C ALA A 263 -0.47 14.59 3.36
N THR A 264 -1.16 14.81 4.47
CA THR A 264 -1.81 13.75 5.23
C THR A 264 -3.16 13.44 4.61
N GLU A 265 -3.54 12.17 4.57
CA GLU A 265 -4.81 11.71 3.97
C GLU A 265 -5.72 11.11 5.06
N PRO A 266 -6.23 11.90 6.03
CA PRO A 266 -6.91 11.40 7.24
C PRO A 266 -8.21 10.67 6.98
N VAL A 267 -8.86 10.94 5.85
CA VAL A 267 -10.13 10.33 5.48
C VAL A 267 -9.98 9.62 4.14
N PRO A 268 -10.67 8.49 3.96
CA PRO A 268 -10.64 7.82 2.67
C PRO A 268 -11.34 8.68 1.62
N PRO A 269 -10.82 8.74 0.38
CA PRO A 269 -11.50 9.44 -0.69
C PRO A 269 -12.87 8.80 -0.95
N PRO A 270 -13.90 9.62 -1.25
CA PRO A 270 -15.22 9.09 -1.59
C PRO A 270 -15.16 8.35 -2.93
N VAL A 271 -16.03 7.35 -3.09
CA VAL A 271 -16.32 6.79 -4.42
C VAL A 271 -17.42 7.64 -5.02
N GLU A 272 -17.12 8.29 -6.14
CA GLU A 272 -18.00 9.24 -6.79
C GLU A 272 -18.84 8.53 -7.86
N ALA A 273 -20.13 8.86 -7.97
CA ALA A 273 -20.96 8.36 -9.05
C ALA A 273 -20.82 9.28 -10.28
N THR A 274 -20.54 8.71 -11.46
CA THR A 274 -20.51 9.45 -12.73
C THR A 274 -21.89 9.55 -13.37
N ALA A 275 -22.73 8.54 -13.14
CA ALA A 275 -24.08 8.47 -13.65
C ALA A 275 -24.99 7.75 -12.66
N VAL A 276 -26.28 8.07 -12.73
CA VAL A 276 -27.34 7.38 -12.00
C VAL A 276 -28.39 6.92 -13.00
N HIS A 277 -28.77 5.65 -12.90
CA HIS A 277 -29.72 5.00 -13.77
C HIS A 277 -30.93 4.50 -12.97
N ARG A 278 -32.06 4.30 -13.64
CA ARG A 278 -33.23 3.66 -13.01
C ARG A 278 -32.85 2.20 -12.70
N PRO A 279 -33.13 1.67 -11.49
CA PRO A 279 -32.78 0.30 -11.13
C PRO A 279 -33.24 -0.74 -12.15
N GLN A 280 -34.48 -0.62 -12.66
CA GLN A 280 -35.02 -1.56 -13.65
C GLN A 280 -34.21 -1.60 -14.96
N VAL A 281 -33.57 -0.50 -15.35
CA VAL A 281 -32.73 -0.44 -16.56
C VAL A 281 -31.38 -1.11 -16.31
N VAL A 282 -30.84 -0.94 -15.10
CA VAL A 282 -29.60 -1.61 -14.67
C VAL A 282 -29.82 -3.11 -14.65
N ASP A 283 -30.87 -3.57 -13.97
CA ASP A 283 -31.20 -4.99 -13.82
C ASP A 283 -31.50 -5.65 -15.18
N ALA A 284 -32.26 -4.98 -16.05
CA ALA A 284 -32.53 -5.50 -17.40
C ALA A 284 -31.27 -5.60 -18.26
N THR A 285 -30.35 -4.63 -18.14
CA THR A 285 -29.06 -4.66 -18.86
C THR A 285 -28.18 -5.78 -18.33
N ALA A 286 -28.07 -5.91 -17.01
CA ALA A 286 -27.29 -6.94 -16.34
C ALA A 286 -27.83 -8.35 -16.67
N ALA A 287 -29.15 -8.56 -16.64
CA ALA A 287 -29.77 -9.81 -17.05
C ALA A 287 -29.48 -10.16 -18.52
N GLY A 288 -29.47 -9.17 -19.43
CA GLY A 288 -29.05 -9.35 -20.81
C GLY A 288 -27.60 -9.82 -20.94
N GLN A 289 -26.68 -9.21 -20.19
CA GLN A 289 -25.28 -9.63 -20.13
C GLN A 289 -25.11 -11.03 -19.53
N ALA A 290 -25.86 -11.36 -18.47
CA ALA A 290 -25.84 -12.68 -17.86
C ALA A 290 -26.27 -13.77 -18.86
N LEU A 291 -27.33 -13.53 -19.65
CA LEU A 291 -27.75 -14.46 -20.71
C LEU A 291 -26.71 -14.57 -21.84
N ALA A 292 -26.08 -13.47 -22.23
CA ALA A 292 -25.00 -13.46 -23.22
C ALA A 292 -23.75 -14.21 -22.72
N ALA A 293 -23.44 -14.11 -21.42
CA ALA A 293 -22.36 -14.86 -20.78
C ALA A 293 -22.61 -16.37 -20.86
N LEU A 294 -23.84 -16.81 -20.55
CA LEU A 294 -24.23 -18.22 -20.68
C LEU A 294 -24.09 -18.72 -22.12
N ALA A 295 -24.57 -17.94 -23.09
CA ALA A 295 -24.49 -18.29 -24.51
C ALA A 295 -23.03 -18.39 -24.98
N THR A 296 -22.17 -17.45 -24.59
CA THR A 296 -20.75 -17.44 -24.95
C THR A 296 -20.01 -18.66 -24.39
N VAL A 297 -20.26 -19.04 -23.14
CA VAL A 297 -19.65 -20.23 -22.53
C VAL A 297 -20.15 -21.52 -23.19
N GLU A 298 -21.45 -21.60 -23.52
CA GLU A 298 -22.01 -22.75 -24.25
C GLU A 298 -21.41 -22.87 -25.65
N GLU A 299 -21.25 -21.75 -26.38
CA GLU A 299 -20.63 -21.73 -27.71
C GLU A 299 -19.16 -22.16 -27.67
N LEU A 300 -18.38 -21.65 -26.69
CA LEU A 300 -17.00 -22.04 -26.47
C LEU A 300 -16.86 -23.55 -26.23
N LEU A 301 -17.65 -24.08 -25.29
CA LEU A 301 -17.56 -25.49 -24.89
C LEU A 301 -18.10 -26.42 -25.98
N LYS A 302 -19.08 -25.97 -26.78
CA LYS A 302 -19.55 -26.69 -27.97
C LYS A 302 -18.47 -26.75 -29.06
N ASP A 303 -17.79 -25.65 -29.35
CA ASP A 303 -16.69 -25.61 -30.34
C ASP A 303 -15.55 -26.57 -29.95
N TRP A 304 -15.27 -26.68 -28.64
CA TRP A 304 -14.16 -27.51 -28.15
C TRP A 304 -14.57 -28.97 -27.84
N HIS A 305 -15.85 -29.32 -27.97
CA HIS A 305 -16.36 -30.66 -27.70
C HIS A 305 -15.83 -31.70 -28.71
N GLU A 306 -15.71 -31.33 -29.99
CA GLU A 306 -15.29 -32.23 -31.08
C GLU A 306 -13.77 -32.18 -31.36
N GLY A 307 -12.97 -31.88 -30.34
CA GLY A 307 -11.50 -31.85 -30.42
C GLY A 307 -10.91 -30.45 -30.35
N GLY A 308 -10.96 -29.85 -29.16
CA GLY A 308 -10.43 -28.53 -28.88
C GLY A 308 -8.90 -28.38 -29.05
N PRO A 309 -8.37 -27.19 -28.72
CA PRO A 309 -6.96 -26.86 -28.90
C PRO A 309 -6.01 -27.80 -28.15
N ALA A 310 -4.86 -28.10 -28.77
CA ALA A 310 -3.81 -28.86 -28.12
C ALA A 310 -3.17 -28.07 -26.97
N VAL A 311 -2.84 -28.76 -25.88
CA VAL A 311 -2.10 -28.19 -24.76
C VAL A 311 -0.64 -28.01 -25.16
N LEU A 312 -0.08 -26.81 -24.96
CA LEU A 312 1.33 -26.57 -25.22
C LEU A 312 2.21 -27.38 -24.26
N ARG A 313 3.42 -27.73 -24.68
CA ARG A 313 4.43 -28.37 -23.79
C ARG A 313 4.73 -27.56 -22.53
N ALA A 314 4.59 -26.23 -22.60
CA ALA A 314 4.77 -25.32 -21.48
C ALA A 314 3.49 -25.12 -20.63
N GLY A 315 2.40 -25.81 -20.99
CA GLY A 315 1.04 -25.58 -20.51
C GLY A 315 0.33 -24.44 -21.23
N GLY A 316 -0.99 -24.49 -21.27
CA GLY A 316 -1.83 -23.44 -21.86
C GLY A 316 -2.04 -23.55 -23.36
N LEU A 317 -2.69 -22.53 -23.91
CA LEU A 317 -3.07 -22.38 -25.32
C LEU A 317 -1.99 -21.67 -26.12
N SER A 318 -1.91 -22.01 -27.41
CA SER A 318 -1.13 -21.21 -28.36
C SER A 318 -1.83 -19.88 -28.67
N VAL A 319 -1.05 -18.84 -29.01
CA VAL A 319 -1.59 -17.54 -29.45
C VAL A 319 -2.50 -17.71 -30.67
N ARG A 320 -2.17 -18.65 -31.56
CA ARG A 320 -2.98 -18.96 -32.75
C ARG A 320 -4.34 -19.55 -32.38
N ASP A 321 -4.36 -20.48 -31.42
CA ASP A 321 -5.61 -21.11 -30.98
C ASP A 321 -6.48 -20.14 -30.18
N LEU A 322 -5.89 -19.29 -29.36
CA LEU A 322 -6.60 -18.20 -28.69
C LEU A 322 -7.23 -17.24 -29.70
N LYS A 323 -6.48 -16.83 -30.73
CA LYS A 323 -7.00 -15.99 -31.81
C LYS A 323 -8.12 -16.67 -32.60
N ARG A 324 -8.02 -17.97 -32.89
CA ARG A 324 -9.09 -18.73 -33.54
C ARG A 324 -10.35 -18.77 -32.66
N THR A 325 -10.18 -18.99 -31.37
CA THR A 325 -11.28 -18.98 -30.38
C THR A 325 -11.96 -17.62 -30.32
N ALA A 326 -11.17 -16.54 -30.31
CA ALA A 326 -11.67 -15.16 -30.34
C ALA A 326 -12.51 -14.87 -31.59
N VAL A 327 -12.06 -15.34 -32.75
CA VAL A 327 -12.81 -15.23 -34.02
C VAL A 327 -14.09 -16.07 -33.98
N ALA A 328 -14.04 -17.29 -33.42
CA ALA A 328 -15.21 -18.17 -33.33
C ALA A 328 -16.31 -17.58 -32.43
N LEU A 329 -15.92 -16.96 -31.32
CA LEU A 329 -16.83 -16.31 -30.37
C LEU A 329 -17.21 -14.87 -30.76
N ASP A 330 -16.67 -14.32 -31.86
CA ASP A 330 -16.83 -12.92 -32.27
C ASP A 330 -16.50 -11.89 -31.16
N VAL A 331 -15.40 -12.12 -30.43
CA VAL A 331 -14.93 -11.23 -29.35
C VAL A 331 -13.44 -10.92 -29.47
N PRO A 332 -12.95 -9.84 -28.84
CA PRO A 332 -11.51 -9.58 -28.74
C PRO A 332 -10.74 -10.69 -28.02
N GLU A 333 -9.47 -10.90 -28.38
CA GLU A 333 -8.61 -11.95 -27.78
C GLU A 333 -8.58 -11.92 -26.23
N PRO A 334 -8.50 -10.76 -25.53
CA PRO A 334 -8.57 -10.72 -24.07
C PRO A 334 -9.89 -11.21 -23.49
N VAL A 335 -11.01 -11.01 -24.20
CA VAL A 335 -12.34 -11.45 -23.78
C VAL A 335 -12.49 -12.96 -23.99
N ALA A 336 -11.96 -13.50 -25.10
CA ALA A 336 -11.90 -14.95 -25.31
C ALA A 336 -11.04 -15.65 -24.24
N ALA A 337 -9.91 -15.04 -23.86
CA ALA A 337 -9.08 -15.54 -22.76
C ALA A 337 -9.84 -15.54 -21.43
N PHE A 338 -10.61 -14.49 -21.14
CA PHE A 338 -11.48 -14.43 -19.96
C PHE A 338 -12.49 -15.58 -19.92
N TRP A 339 -13.21 -15.84 -21.01
CA TRP A 339 -14.20 -16.92 -21.05
C TRP A 339 -13.57 -18.31 -20.91
N ALA A 340 -12.43 -18.56 -21.56
CA ALA A 340 -11.71 -19.83 -21.42
C ALA A 340 -11.22 -20.06 -19.99
N GLU A 341 -10.62 -19.04 -19.36
CA GLU A 341 -10.17 -19.11 -17.97
C GLU A 341 -11.33 -19.28 -16.98
N LEU A 342 -12.47 -18.63 -17.23
CA LEU A 342 -13.65 -18.76 -16.39
C LEU A 342 -14.26 -20.17 -16.50
N ALA A 343 -14.40 -20.71 -17.71
CA ALA A 343 -14.89 -22.07 -17.93
C ALA A 343 -13.97 -23.09 -17.24
N TYR A 344 -12.65 -22.86 -17.30
CA TYR A 344 -11.66 -23.67 -16.59
C TYR A 344 -11.82 -23.55 -15.06
N ALA A 345 -11.95 -22.34 -14.53
CA ALA A 345 -12.14 -22.09 -13.10
C ALA A 345 -13.46 -22.68 -12.56
N ALA A 346 -14.52 -22.70 -13.37
CA ALA A 346 -15.81 -23.32 -13.04
C ALA A 346 -15.81 -24.86 -13.17
N GLY A 347 -14.68 -25.44 -13.61
CA GLY A 347 -14.52 -26.88 -13.81
C GLY A 347 -15.27 -27.42 -15.03
N LEU A 348 -15.73 -26.55 -15.94
CA LEU A 348 -16.44 -26.92 -17.18
C LEU A 348 -15.47 -27.27 -18.31
N LEU A 349 -14.21 -26.86 -18.18
CA LEU A 349 -13.15 -27.05 -19.16
C LEU A 349 -11.89 -27.61 -18.48
N ALA A 350 -11.27 -28.63 -19.07
CA ALA A 350 -10.00 -29.19 -18.59
C ALA A 350 -9.16 -29.78 -19.74
N SER A 351 -7.90 -30.13 -19.46
CA SER A 351 -7.12 -31.01 -20.34
C SER A 351 -7.68 -32.44 -20.22
N ASP A 352 -7.81 -33.14 -21.34
CA ASP A 352 -8.28 -34.54 -21.39
C ASP A 352 -7.27 -35.55 -20.81
N GLY A 353 -6.00 -35.15 -20.65
CA GLY A 353 -4.95 -35.99 -20.06
C GLY A 353 -4.49 -37.16 -20.95
N GLU A 354 -4.88 -37.15 -22.23
CA GLU A 354 -4.48 -38.14 -23.22
C GLU A 354 -3.06 -37.88 -23.76
N ALA A 355 -2.50 -38.82 -24.53
CA ALA A 355 -1.12 -38.70 -25.03
C ALA A 355 -0.85 -37.42 -25.87
N ASP A 356 -1.88 -36.98 -26.60
CA ASP A 356 -1.91 -35.70 -27.31
C ASP A 356 -2.90 -34.76 -26.61
N GLU A 357 -2.57 -34.35 -25.38
CA GLU A 357 -3.44 -33.56 -24.50
C GLU A 357 -4.13 -32.39 -25.22
N ARG A 358 -5.45 -32.30 -25.05
CA ARG A 358 -6.30 -31.23 -25.59
C ARG A 358 -7.22 -30.67 -24.53
N TYR A 359 -7.53 -29.39 -24.67
CA TYR A 359 -8.59 -28.79 -23.87
C TYR A 359 -9.96 -29.18 -24.42
N ALA A 360 -10.82 -29.73 -23.56
CA ALA A 360 -12.16 -30.17 -23.89
C ALA A 360 -13.15 -29.91 -22.74
N ALA A 361 -14.44 -29.94 -23.06
CA ALA A 361 -15.51 -29.85 -22.06
C ALA A 361 -15.45 -31.04 -21.10
N THR A 362 -15.64 -30.79 -19.81
CA THR A 362 -15.67 -31.84 -18.78
C THR A 362 -17.08 -32.44 -18.66
N PRO A 363 -17.27 -33.60 -18.01
CA PRO A 363 -18.61 -34.10 -17.70
C PRO A 363 -19.47 -33.12 -16.88
N ALA A 364 -18.84 -32.21 -16.12
CA ALA A 364 -19.55 -31.20 -15.35
C ALA A 364 -20.22 -30.13 -16.24
N TYR A 365 -19.86 -30.05 -17.52
CA TYR A 365 -20.56 -29.25 -18.53
C TYR A 365 -21.95 -29.81 -18.84
N ASP A 366 -22.08 -31.13 -19.00
CA ASP A 366 -23.38 -31.75 -19.29
C ASP A 366 -24.35 -31.52 -18.12
N GLU A 367 -23.88 -31.72 -16.89
CA GLU A 367 -24.65 -31.39 -15.68
C GLU A 367 -25.02 -29.91 -15.61
N TRP A 368 -24.09 -29.02 -15.97
CA TRP A 368 -24.33 -27.58 -15.97
C TRP A 368 -25.41 -27.19 -16.96
N ARG A 369 -25.48 -27.78 -18.16
CA ARG A 369 -26.48 -27.45 -19.18
C ARG A 369 -27.91 -27.75 -18.76
N GLU A 370 -28.11 -28.78 -17.94
CA GLU A 370 -29.42 -29.18 -17.43
C GLU A 370 -29.94 -28.24 -16.33
N LEU A 371 -29.08 -27.38 -15.77
CA LEU A 371 -29.47 -26.44 -14.71
C LEU A 371 -30.31 -25.26 -15.25
N PRO A 372 -31.22 -24.70 -14.44
CA PRO A 372 -31.90 -23.44 -14.75
C PRO A 372 -30.89 -22.31 -15.06
N PRO A 373 -31.21 -21.35 -15.94
CA PRO A 373 -30.28 -20.26 -16.30
C PRO A 373 -29.68 -19.51 -15.10
N ALA A 374 -30.47 -19.26 -14.06
CA ALA A 374 -30.01 -18.57 -12.86
C ALA A 374 -28.94 -19.37 -12.10
N GLU A 375 -29.08 -20.69 -11.99
CA GLU A 375 -28.11 -21.58 -11.34
C GLU A 375 -26.85 -21.75 -12.20
N ARG A 376 -27.02 -21.85 -13.52
CA ARG A 376 -25.90 -21.84 -14.47
C ARG A 376 -25.04 -20.59 -14.30
N TRP A 377 -25.69 -19.44 -14.23
CA TRP A 377 -25.04 -18.15 -14.05
C TRP A 377 -24.37 -18.05 -12.67
N ALA A 378 -25.07 -18.44 -11.60
CA ALA A 378 -24.54 -18.41 -10.24
C ALA A 378 -23.23 -19.21 -10.14
N ARG A 379 -23.16 -20.41 -10.74
CA ARG A 379 -21.93 -21.21 -10.77
C ARG A 379 -20.76 -20.49 -11.45
N LEU A 380 -21.00 -19.77 -12.55
CA LEU A 380 -19.97 -18.97 -13.22
C LEU A 380 -19.55 -17.76 -12.36
N ALA A 381 -20.53 -17.03 -11.80
CA ALA A 381 -20.27 -15.88 -10.96
C ALA A 381 -19.49 -16.24 -9.68
N GLU A 382 -19.83 -17.36 -9.03
CA GLU A 382 -19.10 -17.90 -7.87
C GLU A 382 -17.67 -18.28 -8.23
N ALA A 383 -17.49 -19.02 -9.33
CA ALA A 383 -16.16 -19.39 -9.81
C ALA A 383 -15.30 -18.15 -10.09
N TRP A 384 -15.88 -17.13 -10.74
CA TRP A 384 -15.22 -15.83 -10.96
C TRP A 384 -14.88 -15.15 -9.64
N LEU A 385 -15.81 -15.05 -8.69
CA LEU A 385 -15.62 -14.36 -7.41
C LEU A 385 -14.42 -14.91 -6.65
N THR A 386 -14.27 -16.23 -6.59
CA THR A 386 -13.21 -16.91 -5.84
C THR A 386 -11.94 -17.19 -6.65
N ALA A 387 -11.95 -17.00 -7.98
CA ALA A 387 -10.81 -17.31 -8.83
C ALA A 387 -9.58 -16.46 -8.50
N THR A 388 -8.46 -17.15 -8.29
CA THR A 388 -7.11 -16.57 -8.20
C THR A 388 -6.49 -16.34 -9.57
N ARG A 389 -6.88 -17.13 -10.57
CA ARG A 389 -6.41 -16.98 -11.96
C ARG A 389 -6.91 -15.65 -12.54
N THR A 390 -6.01 -14.91 -13.17
CA THR A 390 -6.27 -13.55 -13.65
C THR A 390 -6.09 -13.49 -15.17
N PRO A 391 -7.19 -13.54 -15.96
CA PRO A 391 -7.13 -13.64 -17.41
C PRO A 391 -6.51 -12.41 -18.08
N GLY A 392 -6.66 -11.23 -17.48
CA GLY A 392 -6.08 -9.98 -18.00
C GLY A 392 -4.54 -9.95 -18.08
N LEU A 393 -3.84 -10.95 -17.53
CA LEU A 393 -2.40 -11.12 -17.67
C LEU A 393 -1.98 -11.84 -18.95
N VAL A 394 -2.90 -12.51 -19.64
CA VAL A 394 -2.63 -13.24 -20.88
C VAL A 394 -2.06 -12.29 -21.94
N GLY A 395 -0.99 -12.73 -22.61
CA GLY A 395 -0.22 -11.91 -23.56
C GLY A 395 0.82 -11.01 -22.89
N GLY A 396 0.78 -10.84 -21.57
CA GLY A 396 1.81 -10.19 -20.78
C GLY A 396 3.07 -11.05 -20.61
N ARG A 397 4.02 -10.55 -19.82
CA ARG A 397 5.30 -11.24 -19.53
C ARG A 397 5.45 -11.56 -18.04
N ASP A 398 6.07 -12.69 -17.74
CA ASP A 398 6.44 -13.07 -16.38
C ASP A 398 7.76 -12.43 -15.93
N ALA A 399 8.18 -12.69 -14.68
CA ALA A 399 9.44 -12.18 -14.14
C ALA A 399 10.70 -12.70 -14.86
N LYS A 400 10.56 -13.72 -15.71
CA LYS A 400 11.62 -14.30 -16.55
C LYS A 400 11.47 -13.89 -18.01
N ASP A 401 10.68 -12.84 -18.28
CA ASP A 401 10.40 -12.29 -19.61
C ASP A 401 9.68 -13.26 -20.56
N ARG A 402 9.03 -14.30 -20.04
CA ARG A 402 8.27 -15.28 -20.83
C ARG A 402 6.82 -14.85 -20.97
N THR A 403 6.24 -15.05 -22.15
CA THR A 403 4.83 -14.73 -22.41
C THR A 403 3.89 -15.62 -21.59
N LEU A 404 2.86 -15.01 -21.02
CA LEU A 404 1.80 -15.69 -20.28
C LEU A 404 0.69 -16.14 -21.25
N SER A 405 0.50 -17.46 -21.38
CA SER A 405 -0.57 -18.05 -22.20
C SER A 405 -1.86 -18.23 -21.40
N ALA A 406 -3.01 -18.11 -22.08
CA ALA A 406 -4.29 -18.56 -21.54
C ALA A 406 -4.25 -20.06 -21.23
N LEU A 407 -4.94 -20.48 -20.17
CA LEU A 407 -4.94 -21.80 -19.52
C LEU A 407 -3.55 -22.27 -19.06
N GLY A 408 -2.55 -21.38 -19.11
CA GLY A 408 -1.17 -21.67 -18.76
C GLY A 408 -0.87 -21.49 -17.27
N PRO A 409 0.33 -21.87 -16.83
CA PRO A 409 0.79 -21.62 -15.47
C PRO A 409 1.06 -20.12 -15.24
N ASN A 410 1.20 -19.73 -13.97
CA ASN A 410 1.60 -18.38 -13.53
C ASN A 410 0.57 -17.25 -13.76
N LEU A 411 -0.71 -17.57 -13.98
CA LEU A 411 -1.80 -16.58 -13.99
C LEU A 411 -2.40 -16.31 -12.60
N ASP A 412 -2.08 -17.12 -11.60
CA ASP A 412 -2.60 -16.98 -10.24
C ASP A 412 -2.09 -15.72 -9.52
N ARG A 413 -3.02 -14.94 -8.97
CA ARG A 413 -2.77 -13.79 -8.11
C ARG A 413 -3.63 -13.95 -6.87
N SER A 414 -3.01 -14.25 -5.73
CA SER A 414 -3.72 -14.47 -4.46
C SER A 414 -4.55 -13.27 -4.00
N ALA A 415 -4.20 -12.07 -4.45
CA ALA A 415 -4.96 -10.84 -4.17
C ALA A 415 -6.22 -10.66 -5.03
N ALA A 416 -6.40 -11.42 -6.12
CA ALA A 416 -7.50 -11.21 -7.06
C ALA A 416 -8.89 -11.35 -6.41
N PRO A 417 -9.18 -12.40 -5.62
CA PRO A 417 -10.47 -12.51 -4.93
C PRO A 417 -10.69 -11.35 -3.95
N GLU A 418 -9.68 -10.97 -3.17
CA GLU A 418 -9.77 -9.87 -2.19
C GLU A 418 -10.12 -8.54 -2.88
N VAL A 419 -9.40 -8.21 -3.97
CA VAL A 419 -9.64 -6.97 -4.73
C VAL A 419 -11.03 -6.99 -5.36
N ARG A 420 -11.44 -8.12 -5.95
CA ARG A 420 -12.74 -8.26 -6.59
C ARG A 420 -13.90 -8.03 -5.61
N HIS A 421 -13.87 -8.72 -4.47
CA HIS A 421 -14.86 -8.53 -3.40
C HIS A 421 -14.87 -7.09 -2.90
N ARG A 422 -13.68 -6.46 -2.78
CA ARG A 422 -13.61 -5.09 -2.30
C ARG A 422 -14.20 -4.09 -3.29
N VAL A 423 -13.93 -4.23 -4.59
CA VAL A 423 -14.56 -3.43 -5.64
C VAL A 423 -16.08 -3.55 -5.55
N LEU A 424 -16.63 -4.77 -5.57
CA LEU A 424 -18.07 -4.97 -5.50
C LEU A 424 -18.69 -4.41 -4.21
N ALA A 425 -18.00 -4.52 -3.07
CA ALA A 425 -18.45 -3.92 -1.81
C ALA A 425 -18.44 -2.37 -1.84
N LEU A 426 -17.52 -1.75 -2.58
CA LEU A 426 -17.53 -0.30 -2.80
C LEU A 426 -18.71 0.12 -3.68
N LEU A 427 -19.00 -0.64 -4.74
CA LEU A 427 -20.14 -0.42 -5.62
C LEU A 427 -21.46 -0.58 -4.86
N ALA A 428 -21.58 -1.62 -4.03
CA ALA A 428 -22.74 -1.86 -3.16
C ALA A 428 -22.96 -0.76 -2.10
N GLY A 429 -21.92 0.02 -1.79
CA GLY A 429 -22.01 1.16 -0.87
C GLY A 429 -22.58 2.43 -1.50
N LEU A 430 -22.74 2.46 -2.83
CA LEU A 430 -23.34 3.59 -3.55
C LEU A 430 -24.87 3.48 -3.56
N PRO A 431 -25.60 4.60 -3.75
CA PRO A 431 -27.05 4.55 -3.97
C PRO A 431 -27.41 3.64 -5.16
N GLU A 432 -28.56 2.97 -5.07
CA GLU A 432 -29.05 2.08 -6.13
C GLU A 432 -29.02 2.75 -7.51
N GLY A 433 -28.57 2.01 -8.52
CA GLY A 433 -28.45 2.50 -9.90
C GLY A 433 -27.27 3.45 -10.17
N SER A 434 -26.39 3.68 -9.19
CA SER A 434 -25.20 4.53 -9.38
C SER A 434 -24.05 3.78 -10.04
N ALA A 435 -23.52 4.34 -11.13
CA ALA A 435 -22.30 3.88 -11.79
C ALA A 435 -21.10 4.69 -11.25
N PRO A 436 -20.03 4.05 -10.74
CA PRO A 436 -18.89 4.74 -10.15
C PRO A 436 -18.00 5.40 -11.21
N ALA A 437 -17.29 6.46 -10.82
CA ALA A 437 -16.08 6.90 -11.51
C ALA A 437 -14.98 5.88 -11.26
N GLU A 438 -14.46 5.25 -12.31
CA GLU A 438 -13.38 4.25 -12.20
C GLU A 438 -12.20 4.79 -11.38
N GLU A 439 -11.73 6.01 -11.66
CA GLU A 439 -10.59 6.59 -10.94
C GLU A 439 -10.87 6.83 -9.45
N SER A 440 -12.13 7.07 -9.05
CA SER A 440 -12.50 7.22 -7.63
C SER A 440 -12.45 5.88 -6.89
N VAL A 441 -12.83 4.76 -7.55
CA VAL A 441 -12.69 3.40 -7.01
C VAL A 441 -11.20 3.08 -6.83
N LEU A 442 -10.38 3.37 -7.85
CA LEU A 442 -8.94 3.15 -7.79
C LEU A 442 -8.26 4.00 -6.72
N ALA A 443 -8.64 5.27 -6.58
CA ALA A 443 -8.16 6.16 -5.51
C ALA A 443 -8.52 5.60 -4.13
N ARG A 444 -9.76 5.13 -3.95
CA ARG A 444 -10.20 4.49 -2.71
C ARG A 444 -9.40 3.24 -2.38
N LEU A 445 -9.18 2.34 -3.34
CA LEU A 445 -8.39 1.13 -3.12
C LEU A 445 -6.92 1.43 -2.79
N ARG A 446 -6.31 2.42 -3.45
CA ARG A 446 -4.93 2.87 -3.15
C ARG A 446 -4.82 3.52 -1.77
N TRP A 447 -5.88 4.15 -1.29
CA TRP A 447 -5.93 4.66 0.08
C TRP A 447 -6.05 3.51 1.10
N GLU A 448 -6.88 2.50 0.84
CA GLU A 448 -7.08 1.37 1.77
C GLU A 448 -5.89 0.40 1.85
N ARG A 449 -5.13 0.29 0.75
CA ARG A 449 -3.93 -0.54 0.61
C ARG A 449 -2.86 0.25 -0.16
N PRO A 450 -2.14 1.16 0.50
CA PRO A 450 -1.11 1.97 -0.12
C PRO A 450 0.07 1.12 -0.59
N LEU A 451 0.62 1.47 -1.74
CA LEU A 451 1.84 0.87 -2.27
C LEU A 451 3.05 1.24 -1.41
N ARG A 452 3.93 0.27 -1.17
CA ARG A 452 5.22 0.52 -0.52
C ARG A 452 6.26 0.89 -1.56
N GLY A 453 6.81 2.09 -1.41
CA GLY A 453 7.93 2.58 -2.20
C GLY A 453 7.67 3.97 -2.77
N PRO A 454 8.73 4.71 -3.13
CA PRO A 454 8.56 5.98 -3.83
C PRO A 454 7.83 5.73 -5.14
N ARG A 455 6.72 6.44 -5.38
CA ARG A 455 6.20 6.63 -6.73
C ARG A 455 7.35 7.26 -7.52
N ARG A 456 8.00 6.50 -8.40
CA ARG A 456 8.93 7.09 -9.36
C ARG A 456 8.11 8.14 -10.12
N ASP A 457 8.55 9.39 -10.05
CA ASP A 457 7.97 10.49 -10.83
C ASP A 457 7.94 10.09 -12.30
N GLY A 458 6.78 9.67 -12.79
CA GLY A 458 6.27 9.67 -14.17
C GLY A 458 7.21 9.43 -15.36
N ARG A 459 8.43 8.90 -15.19
CA ARG A 459 9.48 8.87 -16.23
C ARG A 459 10.06 7.50 -16.54
N ASP A 460 9.61 6.45 -15.87
CA ASP A 460 9.75 5.07 -16.33
C ASP A 460 8.35 4.51 -16.51
N GLY A 461 8.10 3.83 -17.64
CA GLY A 461 6.78 3.42 -18.13
C GLY A 461 5.80 2.99 -17.02
N GLN A 462 4.61 3.56 -17.09
CA GLN A 462 3.47 3.38 -16.21
C GLN A 462 2.97 1.93 -16.25
N GLU A 463 3.72 0.98 -15.69
CA GLU A 463 3.15 -0.30 -15.30
C GLU A 463 2.25 -0.03 -14.09
N ASP A 464 0.95 0.10 -14.35
CA ASP A 464 -0.06 0.13 -13.30
C ASP A 464 0.18 -1.05 -12.33
N ASP A 465 0.25 -0.74 -11.03
CA ASP A 465 0.42 -1.77 -10.00
C ASP A 465 -0.63 -2.88 -10.15
N LEU A 466 -0.25 -4.10 -9.75
CA LEU A 466 -1.10 -5.28 -9.86
C LEU A 466 -2.51 -5.07 -9.27
N ARG A 467 -2.65 -4.43 -8.09
CA ARG A 467 -3.98 -4.21 -7.49
C ARG A 467 -4.82 -3.23 -8.31
N THR A 468 -4.19 -2.23 -8.91
CA THR A 468 -4.86 -1.28 -9.82
C THR A 468 -5.38 -2.03 -11.05
N ARG A 469 -4.54 -2.85 -11.68
CA ARG A 469 -4.96 -3.68 -12.83
C ARG A 469 -6.09 -4.66 -12.48
N LEU A 470 -5.98 -5.36 -11.36
CA LEU A 470 -7.03 -6.26 -10.85
C LEU A 470 -8.37 -5.55 -10.65
N ALA A 471 -8.36 -4.31 -10.15
CA ALA A 471 -9.57 -3.53 -9.95
C ALA A 471 -10.21 -3.11 -11.29
N ARG A 472 -9.40 -2.67 -12.26
CA ARG A 472 -9.88 -2.35 -13.62
C ARG A 472 -10.49 -3.59 -14.29
N TRP A 473 -9.80 -4.73 -14.24
CA TRP A 473 -10.33 -5.98 -14.78
C TRP A 473 -11.62 -6.39 -14.07
N THR A 474 -11.69 -6.27 -12.74
CA THR A 474 -12.93 -6.57 -12.00
C THR A 474 -14.12 -5.75 -12.52
N LEU A 475 -13.95 -4.45 -12.74
CA LEU A 475 -15.02 -3.59 -13.23
C LEU A 475 -15.52 -4.02 -14.61
N SER A 476 -14.60 -4.34 -15.52
CA SER A 476 -14.95 -4.83 -16.87
C SER A 476 -15.56 -6.24 -16.84
N GLU A 477 -14.99 -7.16 -16.07
CA GLU A 477 -15.44 -8.55 -15.94
C GLU A 477 -16.82 -8.64 -15.27
N ALA A 478 -17.11 -7.76 -14.30
CA ALA A 478 -18.42 -7.67 -13.67
C ALA A 478 -19.53 -7.29 -14.66
N GLU A 479 -19.24 -6.39 -15.61
CA GLU A 479 -20.20 -6.02 -16.66
C GLU A 479 -20.38 -7.16 -17.66
N LEU A 480 -19.29 -7.83 -18.08
CA LEU A 480 -19.34 -9.00 -18.97
C LEU A 480 -20.18 -10.14 -18.38
N LEU A 481 -20.09 -10.35 -17.07
CA LEU A 481 -20.88 -11.37 -16.38
C LEU A 481 -22.30 -10.94 -16.06
N GLY A 482 -22.67 -9.67 -16.23
CA GLY A 482 -23.97 -9.17 -15.79
C GLY A 482 -24.12 -9.10 -14.26
N VAL A 483 -23.01 -8.96 -13.53
CA VAL A 483 -23.02 -8.54 -12.11
C VAL A 483 -23.33 -7.05 -12.00
N THR A 484 -22.87 -6.27 -12.97
CA THR A 484 -23.24 -4.86 -13.17
C THR A 484 -23.99 -4.68 -14.48
N GLY A 485 -24.82 -3.64 -14.55
CA GLY A 485 -25.48 -3.19 -15.76
C GLY A 485 -25.30 -1.69 -15.93
N ARG A 486 -24.75 -1.27 -17.06
CA ARG A 486 -24.36 0.13 -17.30
C ARG A 486 -23.38 0.66 -16.24
N GLY A 487 -22.52 -0.22 -15.71
CA GLY A 487 -21.54 0.11 -14.66
C GLY A 487 -22.10 0.24 -13.25
N ALA A 488 -23.42 0.15 -13.05
CA ALA A 488 -24.04 0.12 -11.72
C ALA A 488 -24.25 -1.34 -11.25
N LEU A 489 -24.15 -1.59 -9.95
CA LEU A 489 -24.42 -2.91 -9.39
C LEU A 489 -25.90 -3.28 -9.58
N ALA A 490 -26.16 -4.46 -10.15
CA ALA A 490 -27.51 -4.97 -10.33
C ALA A 490 -28.06 -5.54 -9.02
N ALA A 491 -29.38 -5.46 -8.84
CA ALA A 491 -30.04 -6.12 -7.73
C ALA A 491 -30.18 -7.63 -8.00
N PRO A 492 -30.19 -8.48 -6.95
CA PRO A 492 -30.75 -9.81 -7.08
C PRO A 492 -32.24 -9.63 -7.41
N GLY A 493 -32.60 -9.86 -8.68
CA GLY A 493 -33.93 -9.63 -9.22
C GLY A 493 -35.05 -10.38 -8.51
#